data_AF-A0A2P6QUB5-F1
#
_entry.id   AF-A0A2P6QUB5-F1
#
_cell.length_a   1.000
_cell.length_b   1.000
_cell.length_c   1.000
_cell.angle_alpha   90.00
_cell.angle_beta   90.00
_cell.angle_gamma   90.00
#
_symmetry.space_group_name_H-M   'P 1'
#
loop_
_entity.id
_entity.type
_entity.pdbx_description
1 polymer ?
#
loop_
_entity_poly.entity_id
_entity_poly.type
_entity_poly.pdbx_seq_one_letter_code
_entity_poly.pdbx_strand_id
1 'polypeptide(L)' 'MNEVAVISRTFHVNVVSLLGFCFEGSKRALIYEFMPNGSLEKFIFDANNPQKIIISDGKH' A
#
# COMPACT_ATOMS: atom_id res chain seq x y z
N MET A 1 7.03 2.84 16.42
CA MET A 1 8.26 2.11 16.04
C MET A 1 7.99 0.74 15.44
N ASN A 2 6.98 -0.02 15.87
CA ASN A 2 6.75 -1.38 15.34
C ASN A 2 6.61 -1.44 13.81
N GLU A 3 5.82 -0.55 13.22
CA GLU A 3 5.64 -0.49 11.76
C GLU A 3 6.97 -0.24 11.02
N VAL A 4 7.75 0.76 11.45
CA VAL A 4 9.09 1.02 10.92
C VAL A 4 10.00 -0.21 11.08
N ALA A 5 9.99 -0.87 12.24
CA ALA A 5 10.85 -2.03 12.51
C ALA A 5 10.54 -3.23 11.60
N VAL A 6 9.25 -3.45 11.31
CA VAL A 6 8.81 -4.53 10.41
C VAL A 6 9.09 -4.16 8.95
N ILE A 7 8.67 -2.97 8.52
CA ILE A 7 8.72 -2.59 7.11
C ILE A 7 10.15 -2.33 6.62
N SER A 8 11.04 -1.84 7.50
CA SER A 8 12.46 -1.62 7.16
C SER A 8 13.23 -2.93 6.89
N ARG A 9 12.64 -4.09 7.22
CA ARG A 9 13.23 -5.41 6.99
C ARG A 9 12.64 -6.12 5.80
N THR A 10 11.63 -5.54 5.16
CA THR A 10 10.90 -6.16 4.06
C THR A 10 11.28 -5.49 2.75
N PHE A 11 11.98 -6.23 1.90
CA PHE A 11 12.35 -5.78 0.56
C PHE A 11 11.92 -6.85 -0.44
N HIS A 12 10.84 -6.57 -1.18
CA HIS A 12 10.29 -7.50 -2.16
C HIS A 12 9.60 -6.71 -3.28
N VAL A 13 9.68 -7.21 -4.52
CA VAL A 13 9.15 -6.52 -5.72
C VAL A 13 7.65 -6.19 -5.65
N ASN A 14 6.88 -6.96 -4.87
CA ASN A 14 5.44 -6.76 -4.70
C ASN A 14 5.05 -6.01 -3.41
N VAL A 15 6.01 -5.42 -2.70
CA VAL A 15 5.77 -4.66 -1.46
C VAL A 15 6.39 -3.28 -1.64
N VAL A 16 5.64 -2.23 -1.32
CA VAL A 16 6.14 -0.85 -1.43
C VAL A 16 7.30 -0.60 -0.47
N SER A 17 8.37 0.01 -0.97
CA SER A 17 9.56 0.28 -0.18
C SER A 17 9.36 1.50 0.73
N LEU A 18 9.81 1.39 1.98
CA LEU A 18 9.98 2.54 2.86
C LEU A 18 11.29 3.25 2.48
N LEU A 19 11.21 4.52 2.09
CA LEU A 19 12.37 5.37 1.78
C LEU A 19 12.93 6.05 3.05
N GLY A 20 12.08 6.30 4.03
CA GLY A 20 12.48 6.92 5.29
C GLY A 20 11.31 7.17 6.23
N PHE A 21 11.61 7.75 7.39
CA PHE A 21 10.62 8.13 8.38
C PHE A 21 11.05 9.40 9.12
N CYS A 22 10.07 10.14 9.61
CA CYS A 22 10.27 11.24 10.54
C CYS A 22 9.67 10.85 11.89
N PHE A 23 10.44 11.08 12.95
CA PHE A 23 10.00 10.87 14.32
C PHE A 23 10.53 11.99 15.20
N GLU A 24 9.83 13.12 15.20
CA GLU A 24 10.22 14.33 15.93
C GLU A 24 9.07 14.78 16.85
N GLY A 25 9.22 14.53 18.15
CA GLY A 25 8.20 14.84 19.15
C GLY A 25 6.87 14.15 18.85
N SER A 26 5.83 14.96 18.59
CA SER A 26 4.50 14.48 18.19
C SER A 26 4.33 14.30 16.67
N LYS A 27 5.28 14.77 15.86
CA LYS A 27 5.25 14.62 14.41
C LYS A 27 5.83 13.28 14.00
N ARG A 28 5.01 12.48 13.32
CA ARG A 28 5.38 11.14 12.86
C ARG A 28 4.96 11.02 11.40
N ALA A 29 5.89 10.66 10.53
CA ALA A 29 5.62 10.47 9.11
C ALA A 29 6.42 9.28 8.57
N LEU A 30 5.85 8.60 7.58
CA LEU A 30 6.50 7.55 6.81
C LEU A 30 6.59 8.02 5.36
N ILE A 31 7.73 7.78 4.73
CA ILE A 31 8.02 8.19 3.36
C ILE A 31 8.16 6.91 2.54
N TYR A 32 7.24 6.70 1.61
CA TYR A 32 7.21 5.53 0.74
C TYR A 32 7.51 5.90 -0.70
N GLU A 33 7.87 4.91 -1.51
CA GLU A 33 7.84 5.06 -2.97
C GLU A 33 6.43 5.41 -3.44
N PHE A 34 6.34 6.36 -4.38
CA PHE A 34 5.05 6.79 -4.91
C PHE A 34 4.45 5.71 -5.81
N MET A 35 3.19 5.32 -5.54
CA MET A 35 2.44 4.39 -6.36
C MET A 35 1.44 5.16 -7.24
N PRO A 36 1.75 5.45 -8.52
CA PRO A 36 0.95 6.33 -9.37
C PRO A 36 -0.46 5.80 -9.64
N ASN A 37 -0.63 4.49 -9.60
CA ASN A 37 -1.90 3.80 -9.83
C ASN A 37 -2.80 3.77 -8.59
N GLY A 38 -2.28 4.19 -7.43
CA GLY A 38 -3.02 4.15 -6.17
C GLY A 38 -3.29 2.73 -5.65
N SER A 39 -4.33 2.60 -4.83
CA SER A 39 -4.68 1.33 -4.17
C SER A 39 -5.30 0.32 -5.15
N LEU A 40 -5.09 -0.96 -4.86
CA LEU A 40 -5.69 -2.06 -5.60
C LEU A 40 -7.23 -2.03 -5.55
N GLU A 41 -7.81 -1.51 -4.47
CA GLU A 41 -9.26 -1.32 -4.31
C GLU A 41 -9.89 -0.61 -5.51
N LYS A 42 -9.22 0.42 -6.07
CA LYS A 42 -9.69 1.16 -7.24
C LYS A 42 -9.79 0.32 -8.51
N PHE A 43 -9.04 -0.77 -8.60
CA PHE A 43 -9.05 -1.66 -9.75
C PHE A 43 -10.05 -2.80 -9.58
N ILE A 44 -10.42 -3.12 -8.34
CA ILE A 44 -11.32 -4.23 -8.02
C ILE A 44 -12.77 -3.75 -7.88
N PHE A 45 -13.01 -2.66 -7.17
CA PHE A 45 -14.34 -2.26 -6.71
C PHE A 45 -14.91 -1.02 -7.40
N ASP A 46 -14.14 -0.37 -8.28
CA ASP A 46 -14.66 0.75 -9.07
C ASP A 46 -15.64 0.23 -10.14
N ALA A 47 -16.93 0.54 -9.93
CA ALA A 47 -18.02 0.13 -10.80
C ALA A 47 -17.94 0.75 -12.21
N ASN A 48 -17.16 1.83 -12.37
CA ASN A 48 -17.00 2.53 -13.64
C ASN A 48 -15.68 2.20 -14.35
N ASN A 49 -14.85 1.30 -13.79
CA ASN A 49 -13.57 0.94 -14.35
C ASN A 49 -13.71 -0.27 -15.30
N PRO A 50 -13.40 -0.13 -16.61
CA PRO A 50 -13.46 -1.23 -17.57
C PRO A 50 -12.39 -2.32 -17.33
N GLN A 51 -11.36 -2.03 -16.54
CA GLN A 51 -10.34 -3.01 -16.11
C GLN A 51 -10.71 -3.70 -14.79
N LYS A 52 -12.00 -3.73 -14.43
CA LYS A 52 -12.49 -4.42 -13.25
C LYS A 52 -11.99 -5.87 -13.26
N ILE A 53 -11.13 -6.19 -12.30
CA ILE A 53 -10.74 -7.58 -12.05
C ILE A 53 -11.98 -8.25 -11.45
N ILE A 54 -12.67 -9.07 -12.26
CA ILE A 54 -13.79 -9.87 -11.78
C ILE A 54 -13.22 -10.94 -10.87
N ILE A 55 -13.19 -10.66 -9.57
CA ILE A 55 -13.04 -11.71 -8.57
C ILE A 55 -14.38 -12.42 -8.52
N SER A 56 -14.42 -13.68 -8.98
CA SER A 56 -15.54 -14.56 -8.67
C SER A 56 -15.51 -14.81 -7.17
N ASP A 57 -16.17 -13.95 -6.39
CA ASP A 57 -16.38 -14.21 -4.98
C ASP A 57 -17.12 -15.54 -4.87
N GLY A 58 -16.44 -16.52 -4.28
CA GLY A 58 -17.06 -17.72 -3.73
C GLY A 58 -17.98 -17.28 -2.61
N LYS A 59 -19.20 -16.91 -2.99
CA LYS A 59 -20.28 -16.57 -2.08
C LYS A 59 -20.59 -17.79 -1.21
N HIS A 60 -20.21 -17.73 0.05
CA HIS A 60 -20.99 -18.30 1.15
C HIS A 60 -21.50 -17.15 2.00
#